data_AF-A0A229UI47-F1
#
_entry.id   AF-A0A229UI47-F1
#
_cell.length_a   1.000
_cell.length_b   1.000
_cell.length_c   1.000
_cell.angle_alpha   90.00
_cell.angle_beta   90.00
_cell.angle_gamma   90.00
#
_symmetry.space_group_name_H-M   'P 1'
#
loop_
_entity.id
_entity.type
_entity.pdbx_description
1 polymer ?
#
loop_
_entity_poly.entity_id
_entity_poly.type
_entity_poly.pdbx_seq_one_letter_code
_entity_poly.pdbx_strand_id
1 'polypeptide(L)'
;MMKWWLRSVSLLLIVIVMSSCGSDKNASQSPNAGYKDTKTMVLDILKTEDGRNAIQNAMIRVTAQDEGQLKLLSTGDTQQMKLAVKDVLTDTESNKFLQQLILDPRFAGQFAKAIQKDTKQLQKELMKDPEYQQALSDAMKNPDFQKMLMDTLKGPQYRQQMKTIMQESLQSPMFRLELMNLMKKVLEEEAMPKEQGQNKQQQSKGGSSSDQGNQSQKDQGNK
;
A
#
# COMPACT_ATOMS: atom_id res chain seq x y z
N MET A 1 -88.27 46.76 0.40
CA MET A 1 -88.23 45.39 -0.16
C MET A 1 -87.00 45.09 -1.03
N MET A 2 -86.22 46.09 -1.49
CA MET A 2 -85.07 45.87 -2.38
C MET A 2 -83.81 45.23 -1.73
N LYS A 3 -83.64 45.38 -0.40
CA LYS A 3 -82.42 44.94 0.31
C LYS A 3 -82.33 43.43 0.58
N TRP A 4 -83.46 42.71 0.53
CA TRP A 4 -83.51 41.26 0.74
C TRP A 4 -83.21 40.48 -0.55
N TRP A 5 -83.57 41.06 -1.68
CA TRP A 5 -83.26 40.55 -3.02
C TRP A 5 -81.76 40.70 -3.35
N LEU A 6 -81.16 41.84 -2.98
CA LEU A 6 -79.72 42.09 -3.17
C LEU A 6 -78.83 41.15 -2.34
N ARG A 7 -79.29 40.74 -1.14
CA ARG A 7 -78.59 39.76 -0.30
C ARG A 7 -78.70 38.32 -0.83
N SER A 8 -79.80 37.96 -1.48
CA SER A 8 -79.98 36.63 -2.08
C SER A 8 -79.15 36.46 -3.37
N VAL A 9 -79.00 37.53 -4.16
CA VAL A 9 -78.17 37.53 -5.38
C VAL A 9 -76.67 37.41 -5.05
N SER A 10 -76.20 38.06 -3.97
CA SER A 10 -74.80 37.94 -3.54
C SER A 10 -74.45 36.55 -3.00
N LEU A 11 -75.42 35.82 -2.44
CA LEU A 11 -75.20 34.48 -1.89
C LEU A 11 -75.24 33.40 -2.99
N LEU A 12 -76.01 33.63 -4.06
CA LEU A 12 -76.04 32.77 -5.24
C LEU A 12 -74.73 32.86 -6.06
N LEU A 13 -74.11 34.04 -6.10
CA LEU A 13 -72.87 34.27 -6.87
C LEU A 13 -71.64 33.57 -6.25
N ILE A 14 -71.61 33.40 -4.92
CA ILE A 14 -70.52 32.73 -4.19
C ILE A 14 -70.54 31.20 -4.37
N VAL A 15 -71.72 30.60 -4.57
CA VAL A 15 -71.87 29.15 -4.79
C VAL A 15 -71.38 28.73 -6.18
N ILE A 16 -71.48 29.63 -7.17
CA ILE A 16 -71.02 29.37 -8.55
C ILE A 16 -69.50 29.38 -8.65
N VAL A 17 -68.81 30.22 -7.87
CA VAL A 17 -67.33 30.31 -7.89
C VAL A 17 -66.67 29.08 -7.23
N MET A 18 -67.33 28.44 -6.26
CA MET A 18 -66.80 27.21 -5.62
C MET A 18 -67.02 25.94 -6.44
N SER A 19 -67.87 25.97 -7.47
CA SER A 19 -68.11 24.82 -8.37
C SER A 19 -67.25 24.85 -9.64
N SER A 20 -66.34 25.82 -9.76
CA SER A 20 -65.44 25.98 -10.91
C SER A 20 -63.98 25.81 -10.49
N CYS A 21 -63.65 24.63 -9.96
CA CYS A 21 -62.28 24.14 -9.97
C CYS A 21 -62.32 22.62 -10.18
N GLY A 22 -62.15 22.20 -11.44
CA GLY A 22 -61.69 20.86 -11.80
C GLY A 22 -62.75 19.77 -11.95
N SER A 23 -63.39 19.72 -13.12
CA SER A 23 -63.93 18.48 -13.66
C SER A 23 -63.08 18.04 -14.85
N ASP A 24 -62.11 17.17 -14.60
CA ASP A 24 -61.61 16.23 -15.60
C ASP A 24 -61.79 14.80 -15.07
N LYS A 25 -62.37 13.98 -15.94
CA LYS A 25 -62.85 12.63 -15.66
C LYS A 25 -61.68 11.67 -15.59
N ASN A 26 -61.45 10.99 -14.46
CA ASN A 26 -61.24 9.54 -14.42
C ASN A 26 -60.97 9.01 -13.00
N ALA A 27 -61.38 7.76 -12.82
CA ALA A 27 -60.94 6.80 -11.81
C ALA A 27 -61.43 7.00 -10.37
N SER A 28 -62.58 6.39 -10.11
CA SER A 28 -62.75 5.45 -9.00
C SER A 28 -61.50 4.61 -8.72
N GLN A 29 -60.75 4.86 -7.63
CA GLN A 29 -60.14 3.80 -6.81
C GLN A 29 -59.55 4.30 -5.47
N SER A 30 -59.76 3.47 -4.45
CA SER A 30 -59.23 3.47 -3.07
C SER A 30 -57.99 4.33 -2.73
N PRO A 31 -57.95 5.05 -1.58
CA PRO A 31 -56.89 6.02 -1.24
C PRO A 31 -55.48 5.47 -0.98
N ASN A 32 -55.28 4.15 -0.87
CA ASN A 32 -54.02 3.55 -0.40
C ASN A 32 -53.19 2.82 -1.47
N ALA A 33 -53.70 2.65 -2.70
CA ALA A 33 -52.97 1.99 -3.79
C ALA A 33 -52.16 2.99 -4.64
N GLY A 34 -52.70 4.18 -4.88
CA GLY A 34 -52.08 5.19 -5.74
C GLY A 34 -50.78 5.79 -5.19
N TYR A 35 -50.58 5.85 -3.87
CA TYR A 35 -49.36 6.43 -3.29
C TYR A 35 -48.11 5.57 -3.56
N LYS A 36 -48.28 4.23 -3.56
CA LYS A 36 -47.16 3.30 -3.80
C LYS A 36 -46.77 3.28 -5.29
N ASP A 37 -47.76 3.32 -6.17
CA ASP A 37 -47.55 3.37 -7.62
C ASP A 37 -47.02 4.75 -8.07
N THR A 38 -47.56 5.85 -7.53
CA THR A 38 -47.04 7.20 -7.81
C THR A 38 -45.62 7.36 -7.26
N LYS A 39 -45.32 6.83 -6.07
CA LYS A 39 -43.95 6.84 -5.53
C LYS A 39 -42.98 6.08 -6.42
N THR A 40 -43.38 4.92 -6.94
CA THR A 40 -42.54 4.11 -7.83
C THR A 40 -42.30 4.83 -9.15
N MET A 41 -43.35 5.45 -9.70
CA MET A 41 -43.25 6.28 -10.90
C MET A 41 -42.31 7.48 -10.72
N VAL A 42 -42.41 8.19 -9.59
CA VAL A 42 -41.50 9.31 -9.27
C VAL A 42 -40.07 8.81 -9.05
N LEU A 43 -39.88 7.66 -8.42
CA LEU A 43 -38.57 7.06 -8.21
C LEU A 43 -37.91 6.67 -9.55
N ASP A 44 -38.71 6.20 -10.50
CA ASP A 44 -38.24 5.86 -11.86
C ASP A 44 -37.93 7.12 -12.67
N ILE A 45 -38.71 8.20 -12.55
CA ILE A 45 -38.40 9.50 -13.15
C ILE A 45 -37.06 10.05 -12.61
N LEU A 46 -36.83 9.98 -11.29
CA LEU A 46 -35.58 10.43 -10.67
C LEU A 46 -34.37 9.59 -11.09
N LYS A 47 -34.58 8.30 -11.37
CA LYS A 47 -33.52 7.40 -11.85
C LYS A 47 -33.22 7.56 -13.34
N THR A 48 -34.18 8.03 -14.13
CA THR A 48 -34.07 8.24 -15.58
C THR A 48 -33.03 9.33 -15.90
N GLU A 49 -32.39 9.24 -17.06
CA GLU A 49 -31.37 10.20 -17.50
C GLU A 49 -31.88 11.65 -17.52
N ASP A 50 -33.16 11.85 -17.86
CA ASP A 50 -33.80 13.17 -17.79
C ASP A 50 -33.90 13.70 -16.36
N GLY A 51 -34.19 12.86 -15.37
CA GLY A 51 -34.23 13.24 -13.96
C GLY A 51 -32.83 13.60 -13.42
N ARG A 52 -31.82 12.82 -13.80
CA ARG A 52 -30.41 13.12 -13.45
C ARG A 52 -29.92 14.39 -14.12
N ASN A 53 -30.20 14.58 -15.40
CA ASN A 53 -29.87 15.80 -16.15
C ASN A 53 -30.62 17.02 -15.61
N ALA A 54 -31.88 16.88 -15.20
CA ALA A 54 -32.64 17.96 -14.59
C ALA A 54 -32.04 18.40 -13.24
N ILE A 55 -31.63 17.45 -12.39
CA ILE A 55 -30.95 17.75 -11.12
C ILE A 55 -29.58 18.36 -11.38
N GLN A 56 -28.81 17.83 -12.32
CA GLN A 56 -27.50 18.38 -12.68
C GLN A 56 -27.61 19.80 -13.25
N ASN A 57 -28.59 20.05 -14.13
CA ASN A 57 -28.86 21.39 -14.68
C ASN A 57 -29.39 22.35 -13.61
N ALA A 58 -30.20 21.87 -12.66
CA ALA A 58 -30.64 22.67 -11.52
C ALA A 58 -29.46 23.02 -10.61
N MET A 59 -28.56 22.08 -10.32
CA MET A 59 -27.38 22.33 -9.50
C MET A 59 -26.38 23.26 -10.21
N ILE A 60 -26.17 23.08 -11.52
CA ILE A 60 -25.37 24.00 -12.33
C ILE A 60 -25.98 25.41 -12.35
N ARG A 61 -27.31 25.53 -12.45
CA ARG A 61 -28.00 26.82 -12.35
C ARG A 61 -27.89 27.45 -10.98
N VAL A 62 -27.96 26.67 -9.90
CA VAL A 62 -27.69 27.14 -8.53
C VAL A 62 -26.25 27.65 -8.40
N THR A 63 -25.27 26.97 -9.01
CA THR A 63 -23.87 27.44 -9.01
C THR A 63 -23.62 28.65 -9.92
N ALA A 64 -24.44 28.84 -10.96
CA ALA A 64 -24.26 29.91 -11.96
C ALA A 64 -25.00 31.20 -11.61
N GLN A 65 -26.03 31.15 -10.75
CA GLN A 65 -26.88 32.31 -10.47
C GLN A 65 -26.70 32.92 -9.08
N ASP A 66 -25.97 32.28 -8.14
CA ASP A 66 -25.94 32.77 -6.77
C ASP A 66 -24.68 32.38 -5.97
N GLU A 67 -23.60 33.16 -6.10
CA GLU A 67 -22.47 33.13 -5.15
C GLU A 67 -22.87 33.58 -3.72
N GLY A 68 -24.08 34.15 -3.55
CA GLY A 68 -24.59 34.66 -2.27
C GLY A 68 -25.37 33.63 -1.45
N GLN A 69 -26.11 32.72 -2.09
CA GLN A 69 -27.04 31.81 -1.40
C GLN A 69 -26.40 30.48 -0.96
N LEU A 70 -25.25 30.10 -1.54
CA LEU A 70 -24.38 29.05 -0.98
C LEU A 70 -23.82 29.44 0.40
N LYS A 71 -23.72 30.74 0.71
CA LYS A 71 -23.18 31.24 1.98
C LYS A 71 -24.17 31.13 3.14
N LEU A 72 -25.48 31.09 2.86
CA LEU A 72 -26.52 30.98 3.89
C LEU A 72 -26.78 29.52 4.33
N LEU A 73 -26.49 28.56 3.45
CA LEU A 73 -26.49 27.13 3.78
C LEU A 73 -25.16 26.68 4.44
N SER A 74 -24.06 27.37 4.15
CA SER A 74 -22.72 26.98 4.59
C SER A 74 -22.50 26.95 6.12
N THR A 75 -23.12 27.82 6.93
CA THR A 75 -22.82 27.85 8.37
C THR A 75 -23.52 26.76 9.20
N GLY A 76 -24.65 26.20 8.73
CA GLY A 76 -25.34 25.06 9.35
C GLY A 76 -25.06 23.73 8.66
N ASP A 77 -24.96 23.72 7.33
CA ASP A 77 -24.69 22.52 6.53
C ASP A 77 -23.22 22.18 6.42
N THR A 78 -22.24 23.02 6.78
CA THR A 78 -20.84 22.59 6.74
C THR A 78 -20.54 21.46 7.72
N GLN A 79 -21.23 21.40 8.87
CA GLN A 79 -21.10 20.25 9.77
C GLN A 79 -21.79 19.01 9.20
N GLN A 80 -22.98 19.15 8.61
CA GLN A 80 -23.68 18.04 7.97
C GLN A 80 -22.96 17.54 6.71
N MET A 81 -22.38 18.43 5.91
CA MET A 81 -21.50 18.10 4.79
C MET A 81 -20.20 17.45 5.27
N LYS A 82 -19.57 17.93 6.35
CA LYS A 82 -18.39 17.27 6.92
C LYS A 82 -18.73 15.88 7.46
N LEU A 83 -19.90 15.69 8.06
CA LEU A 83 -20.37 14.38 8.52
C LEU A 83 -20.68 13.47 7.33
N ALA A 84 -21.39 13.95 6.31
CA ALA A 84 -21.66 13.19 5.10
C ALA A 84 -20.36 12.83 4.35
N VAL A 85 -19.40 13.76 4.26
CA VAL A 85 -18.08 13.49 3.68
C VAL A 85 -17.29 12.52 4.55
N LYS A 86 -17.34 12.63 5.88
CA LYS A 86 -16.70 11.66 6.78
C LYS A 86 -17.33 10.28 6.63
N ASP A 87 -18.65 10.18 6.61
CA ASP A 87 -19.37 8.92 6.47
C ASP A 87 -19.05 8.30 5.10
N VAL A 88 -19.08 9.10 4.03
CA VAL A 88 -18.63 8.65 2.71
C VAL A 88 -17.15 8.30 2.72
N LEU A 89 -16.26 8.95 3.47
CA LEU A 89 -14.84 8.57 3.47
C LEU A 89 -14.50 7.40 4.40
N THR A 90 -15.36 7.08 5.37
CA THR A 90 -15.13 6.05 6.39
C THR A 90 -15.98 4.80 6.21
N ASP A 91 -17.01 4.85 5.37
CA ASP A 91 -17.82 3.67 5.04
C ASP A 91 -17.00 2.63 4.26
N THR A 92 -17.28 1.36 4.55
CA THR A 92 -16.73 0.17 3.90
C THR A 92 -17.01 0.12 2.38
N GLU A 93 -18.14 0.65 1.91
CA GLU A 93 -18.45 0.70 0.47
C GLU A 93 -17.59 1.74 -0.27
N SER A 94 -17.34 2.89 0.35
CA SER A 94 -16.49 3.92 -0.21
C SER A 94 -15.01 3.56 -0.23
N ASN A 95 -14.58 2.64 0.62
CA ASN A 95 -13.24 2.04 0.50
C ASN A 95 -13.07 1.35 -0.87
N LYS A 96 -14.11 0.71 -1.41
CA LYS A 96 -14.07 0.12 -2.77
C LYS A 96 -14.03 1.20 -3.84
N PHE A 97 -14.81 2.28 -3.68
CA PHE A 97 -14.79 3.41 -4.60
C PHE A 97 -13.42 4.11 -4.62
N LEU A 98 -12.83 4.39 -3.46
CA LEU A 98 -11.49 4.97 -3.34
C LEU A 98 -10.40 4.03 -3.89
N GLN A 99 -10.53 2.71 -3.69
CA GLN A 99 -9.66 1.72 -4.31
C GLN A 99 -9.77 1.73 -5.84
N GLN A 100 -10.97 1.85 -6.41
CA GLN A 100 -11.13 1.96 -7.87
C GLN A 100 -10.58 3.30 -8.39
N LEU A 101 -10.79 4.38 -7.64
CA LEU A 101 -10.34 5.71 -8.03
C LEU A 101 -8.81 5.83 -8.00
N ILE A 102 -8.14 5.24 -7.00
CA ILE A 102 -6.67 5.25 -6.91
C ILE A 102 -6.00 4.37 -7.99
N LEU A 103 -6.75 3.44 -8.59
CA LEU A 103 -6.28 2.66 -9.74
C LEU A 103 -6.44 3.42 -11.08
N ASP A 104 -7.22 4.51 -11.16
CA ASP A 104 -7.27 5.36 -12.36
C ASP A 104 -5.93 6.13 -12.47
N PRO A 105 -5.14 5.92 -13.55
CA PRO A 105 -3.84 6.56 -13.72
C PRO A 105 -3.90 8.09 -13.77
N ARG A 106 -5.02 8.69 -14.19
CA ARG A 106 -5.18 10.16 -14.23
C ARG A 106 -5.34 10.71 -12.82
N PHE A 107 -6.16 10.04 -12.00
CA PHE A 107 -6.33 10.41 -10.60
C PHE A 107 -5.05 10.11 -9.81
N ALA A 108 -4.48 8.91 -9.94
CA ALA A 108 -3.23 8.53 -9.30
C ALA A 108 -2.09 9.49 -9.66
N GLY A 109 -1.99 9.94 -10.91
CA GLY A 109 -0.99 10.91 -11.34
C GLY A 109 -1.15 12.29 -10.71
N GLN A 110 -2.38 12.81 -10.61
CA GLN A 110 -2.63 14.09 -9.93
C GLN A 110 -2.46 13.97 -8.42
N PHE A 111 -2.93 12.88 -7.82
CA PHE A 111 -2.76 12.57 -6.42
C PHE A 111 -1.29 12.46 -6.04
N ALA A 112 -0.50 11.69 -6.80
CA ALA A 112 0.93 11.55 -6.63
C ALA A 112 1.66 12.91 -6.71
N LYS A 113 1.27 13.79 -7.65
CA LYS A 113 1.82 15.15 -7.75
C LYS A 113 1.48 16.00 -6.52
N ALA A 114 0.24 15.91 -6.03
CA ALA A 114 -0.20 16.66 -4.85
C ALA A 114 0.56 16.23 -3.59
N ILE A 115 0.75 14.92 -3.38
CA ILE A 115 1.45 14.39 -2.20
C ILE A 115 2.96 14.32 -2.36
N GLN A 116 3.52 14.63 -3.54
CA GLN A 116 4.93 14.39 -3.86
C GLN A 116 5.88 15.08 -2.87
N LYS A 117 5.57 16.35 -2.54
CA LYS A 117 6.40 17.15 -1.63
C LYS A 117 6.42 16.54 -0.23
N ASP A 118 5.24 16.24 0.29
CA ASP A 118 5.07 15.72 1.64
C ASP A 118 5.60 14.29 1.75
N THR A 119 5.40 13.46 0.73
CA THR A 119 5.97 12.10 0.63
C THR A 119 7.51 12.15 0.61
N LYS A 120 8.09 13.10 -0.13
CA LYS A 120 9.55 13.28 -0.16
C LYS A 120 10.09 13.75 1.19
N GLN A 121 9.35 14.61 1.90
CA GLN A 121 9.72 15.05 3.23
C GLN A 121 9.62 13.89 4.23
N LEU A 122 8.49 13.19 4.24
CA LEU A 122 8.23 12.01 5.05
C LEU A 122 9.33 10.97 4.84
N GLN A 123 9.66 10.62 3.60
CA GLN A 123 10.69 9.62 3.31
C GLN A 123 12.08 10.06 3.78
N LYS A 124 12.42 11.36 3.72
CA LYS A 124 13.67 11.89 4.26
C LYS A 124 13.71 11.86 5.79
N GLU A 125 12.58 12.07 6.44
CA GLU A 125 12.44 12.00 7.89
C GLU A 125 12.52 10.55 8.36
N LEU A 126 11.82 9.61 7.70
CA LEU A 126 11.94 8.17 7.96
C LEU A 126 13.38 7.68 7.78
N MET A 127 14.13 8.15 6.78
CA MET A 127 15.54 7.78 6.64
C MET A 127 16.42 8.14 7.84
N LYS A 128 16.00 9.09 8.68
CA LYS A 128 16.69 9.48 9.92
C LYS A 128 16.17 8.73 11.14
N ASP A 129 15.04 8.04 11.01
CA ASP A 129 14.43 7.29 12.09
C ASP A 129 15.20 5.97 12.31
N PRO A 130 15.57 5.65 13.56
CA PRO A 130 16.28 4.40 13.87
C PRO A 130 15.50 3.14 13.51
N GLU A 131 14.17 3.13 13.66
CA GLU A 131 13.34 1.95 13.36
C GLU A 131 13.31 1.68 11.85
N TYR A 132 13.17 2.73 11.05
CA TYR A 132 13.21 2.61 9.59
C TYR A 132 14.61 2.25 9.08
N GLN A 133 15.67 2.78 9.69
CA GLN A 133 17.04 2.38 9.38
C GLN A 133 17.29 0.91 9.68
N GLN A 134 16.75 0.39 10.78
CA GLN A 134 16.85 -1.03 11.12
C GLN A 134 16.10 -1.89 10.11
N ALA A 135 14.85 -1.52 9.78
CA ALA A 135 14.07 -2.22 8.76
C ALA A 135 14.77 -2.19 7.39
N LEU A 136 15.39 -1.07 7.01
CA LEU A 136 16.16 -0.94 5.78
C LEU A 136 17.44 -1.79 5.81
N SER A 137 18.14 -1.83 6.94
CA SER A 137 19.32 -2.68 7.14
C SER A 137 18.97 -4.15 7.01
N ASP A 138 17.84 -4.57 7.58
CA ASP A 138 17.35 -5.93 7.47
C ASP A 138 16.90 -6.27 6.03
N ALA A 139 16.27 -5.32 5.33
CA ALA A 139 15.96 -5.47 3.91
C ALA A 139 17.22 -5.62 3.04
N MET A 140 18.30 -4.90 3.37
CA MET A 140 19.60 -5.00 2.68
C MET A 140 20.34 -6.32 2.95
N LYS A 141 19.99 -7.08 3.99
CA LYS A 141 20.61 -8.40 4.26
C LYS A 141 20.11 -9.50 3.33
N ASN A 142 19.23 -9.20 2.38
CA ASN A 142 18.72 -10.19 1.44
C ASN A 142 19.86 -10.78 0.58
N PRO A 143 19.73 -12.06 0.13
CA PRO A 143 20.81 -12.74 -0.59
C PRO A 143 21.14 -12.10 -1.95
N ASP A 144 20.19 -11.39 -2.56
CA ASP A 144 20.42 -10.74 -3.86
C ASP A 144 21.25 -9.46 -3.74
N PHE A 145 21.05 -8.69 -2.67
CA PHE A 145 21.91 -7.55 -2.32
C PHE A 145 23.30 -8.03 -1.93
N GLN A 146 23.41 -9.15 -1.20
CA GLN A 146 24.71 -9.76 -0.92
C GLN A 146 25.46 -10.15 -2.20
N LYS A 147 24.79 -10.76 -3.20
CA LYS A 147 25.40 -11.07 -4.49
C LYS A 147 25.86 -9.81 -5.22
N MET A 148 24.99 -8.80 -5.32
CA MET A 148 25.33 -7.51 -5.94
C MET A 148 26.54 -6.85 -5.25
N LEU A 149 26.59 -6.90 -3.93
CA LEU A 149 27.71 -6.39 -3.15
C LEU A 149 28.99 -7.20 -3.45
N MET A 150 28.92 -8.53 -3.48
CA MET A 150 30.06 -9.39 -3.79
C MET A 150 30.58 -9.19 -5.21
N ASP A 151 29.71 -8.96 -6.18
CA ASP A 151 30.11 -8.65 -7.55
C ASP A 151 30.78 -7.28 -7.64
N THR A 152 30.29 -6.30 -6.87
CA THR A 152 30.92 -4.98 -6.73
C THR A 152 32.32 -5.08 -6.11
N LEU A 153 32.48 -5.87 -5.05
CA LEU A 153 33.78 -6.14 -4.41
C LEU A 153 34.74 -6.90 -5.34
N LYS A 154 34.24 -7.76 -6.22
CA LYS A 154 35.06 -8.44 -7.23
C LYS A 154 35.39 -7.53 -8.42
N GLY A 155 34.79 -6.34 -8.51
CA GLY A 155 35.01 -5.40 -9.59
C GLY A 155 36.46 -4.89 -9.68
N PRO A 156 36.90 -4.45 -10.86
CA PRO A 156 38.29 -4.02 -11.10
C PRO A 156 38.70 -2.82 -10.23
N GLN A 157 37.77 -1.90 -9.96
CA GLN A 157 38.05 -0.72 -9.13
C GLN A 157 38.35 -1.11 -7.67
N TYR A 158 37.53 -1.99 -7.09
CA TYR A 158 37.77 -2.47 -5.73
C TYR A 158 39.03 -3.33 -5.65
N ARG A 159 39.32 -4.16 -6.66
CA ARG A 159 40.59 -4.90 -6.73
C ARG A 159 41.81 -3.99 -6.76
N GLN A 160 41.73 -2.85 -7.44
CA GLN A 160 42.85 -1.91 -7.46
C GLN A 160 43.07 -1.28 -6.09
N GLN A 161 42.00 -0.85 -5.41
CA GLN A 161 42.09 -0.35 -4.03
C GLN A 161 42.61 -1.44 -3.08
N MET A 162 42.12 -2.67 -3.22
CA MET A 162 42.58 -3.81 -2.43
C MET A 162 44.06 -4.09 -2.64
N LYS A 163 44.57 -4.00 -3.88
CA LYS A 163 46.01 -4.12 -4.16
C LYS A 163 46.81 -3.02 -3.47
N THR A 164 46.35 -1.77 -3.52
CA THR A 164 47.01 -0.65 -2.83
C THR A 164 47.04 -0.88 -1.32
N ILE A 165 45.90 -1.21 -0.72
CA ILE A 165 45.79 -1.52 0.72
C ILE A 165 46.72 -2.70 1.09
N MET A 166 46.79 -3.73 0.24
CA MET A 166 47.68 -4.87 0.46
C MET A 166 49.16 -4.47 0.37
N GLN A 167 49.52 -3.61 -0.58
CA GLN A 167 50.88 -3.07 -0.71
C GLN A 167 51.27 -2.22 0.52
N GLU A 168 50.37 -1.35 0.98
CA GLU A 168 50.56 -0.55 2.19
C GLU A 168 50.66 -1.42 3.44
N SER A 169 49.82 -2.46 3.54
CA SER A 169 49.85 -3.42 4.64
C SER A 169 51.16 -4.19 4.69
N LEU A 170 51.70 -4.62 3.55
CA LEU A 170 53.02 -5.26 3.46
C LEU A 170 54.18 -4.30 3.79
N GLN A 171 53.97 -2.99 3.66
CA GLN A 171 54.94 -1.99 4.07
C GLN A 171 54.87 -1.68 5.57
N SER A 172 53.80 -2.07 6.25
CA SER A 172 53.65 -1.89 7.69
C SER A 172 54.77 -2.61 8.46
N PRO A 173 55.46 -1.92 9.39
CA PRO A 173 56.51 -2.53 10.21
C PRO A 173 56.05 -3.79 10.95
N MET A 174 54.81 -3.83 11.44
CA MET A 174 54.25 -5.00 12.11
C MET A 174 54.16 -6.20 11.18
N PHE A 175 53.66 -6.00 9.96
CA PHE A 175 53.51 -7.07 8.97
C PHE A 175 54.86 -7.57 8.46
N ARG A 176 55.84 -6.66 8.30
CA ARG A 176 57.22 -7.02 7.95
C ARG A 176 57.91 -7.85 9.03
N LEU A 177 57.70 -7.51 10.30
CA LEU A 177 58.22 -8.29 11.42
C LEU A 177 57.61 -9.69 11.47
N GLU A 178 56.31 -9.82 11.26
CA GLU A 178 55.64 -11.13 11.15
C GLU A 178 56.17 -11.94 9.96
N LEU A 179 56.34 -11.32 8.79
CA LEU A 179 56.96 -11.95 7.63
C LEU A 179 58.39 -12.41 7.90
N MET A 180 59.21 -11.58 8.56
CA MET A 180 60.58 -11.96 8.93
C MET A 180 60.61 -13.09 9.96
N ASN A 181 59.71 -13.08 10.95
CA ASN A 181 59.60 -14.16 11.93
C ASN A 181 59.11 -15.47 11.27
N LEU A 182 58.18 -15.38 10.32
CA LEU A 182 57.74 -16.53 9.54
C LEU A 182 58.88 -17.08 8.67
N MET A 183 59.64 -16.21 7.99
CA MET A 183 60.81 -16.64 7.21
C MET A 183 61.89 -17.28 8.09
N LYS A 184 62.16 -16.73 9.28
CA LYS A 184 63.08 -17.34 10.24
C LYS A 184 62.61 -18.73 10.67
N LYS A 185 61.31 -18.87 10.96
CA LYS A 185 60.73 -20.15 11.37
C LYS A 185 60.76 -21.20 10.26
N VAL A 186 60.44 -20.82 9.02
CA VAL A 186 60.56 -21.71 7.85
C VAL A 186 62.03 -22.09 7.63
N LEU A 187 62.96 -21.14 7.77
CA LEU A 187 64.38 -21.43 7.65
C LEU A 187 64.90 -22.32 8.79
N GLU A 188 64.41 -22.16 10.02
CA GLU A 188 64.71 -23.06 11.13
C GLU A 188 64.12 -24.47 10.90
N GLU A 189 62.89 -24.57 10.36
CA GLU A 189 62.26 -25.84 10.00
C GLU A 189 62.95 -26.55 8.81
N GLU A 190 63.49 -25.80 7.83
CA GLU A 190 64.26 -26.36 6.71
C GLU A 190 65.75 -26.57 7.03
N ALA A 191 66.33 -25.77 7.94
CA ALA A 191 67.71 -25.93 8.42
C ALA A 191 67.83 -26.97 9.53
N MET A 192 66.71 -27.39 10.15
CA MET A 192 66.66 -28.65 10.88
C MET A 192 66.79 -29.78 9.85
N PRO A 193 67.87 -30.58 9.87
CA PRO A 193 67.93 -31.75 9.03
C PRO A 193 66.73 -32.64 9.38
N LYS A 194 65.99 -33.09 8.37
CA LYS A 194 65.16 -34.29 8.52
C LYS A 194 66.11 -35.40 8.96
N GLU A 195 66.18 -35.65 10.27
CA GLU A 195 66.86 -36.82 10.81
C GLU A 195 66.13 -38.06 10.30
N GLN A 196 66.64 -38.59 9.20
CA GLN A 196 66.42 -39.97 8.82
C GLN A 196 67.61 -40.75 9.37
N GLY A 197 67.40 -41.54 10.44
CA GLY A 197 68.49 -42.29 11.06
C GLY A 197 68.12 -43.25 12.20
N GLN A 198 67.29 -44.25 11.90
CA GLN A 198 67.38 -45.63 12.41
C GLN A 198 67.83 -45.94 13.86
N ASN A 199 66.89 -46.63 14.54
CA ASN A 199 67.10 -47.91 15.24
C ASN A 199 67.58 -47.90 16.72
N LYS A 200 66.61 -48.08 17.63
CA LYS A 200 66.79 -48.92 18.83
C LYS A 200 65.64 -49.92 18.95
N GLN A 201 65.87 -51.07 18.36
CA GLN A 201 65.17 -52.31 18.64
C GLN A 201 65.66 -52.84 20.00
N GLN A 202 64.77 -52.89 20.99
CA GLN A 202 64.87 -53.86 22.09
C GLN A 202 63.48 -54.20 22.64
N GLN A 203 62.84 -55.16 21.97
CA GLN A 203 62.24 -56.37 22.52
C GLN A 203 61.92 -56.38 24.03
N SER A 204 60.65 -56.48 24.40
CA SER A 204 60.11 -57.69 25.07
C SER A 204 58.62 -57.56 25.46
N LYS A 205 57.90 -58.66 25.19
CA LYS A 205 56.75 -59.23 25.93
C LYS A 205 55.29 -58.86 25.56
N GLY A 206 54.62 -59.89 25.02
CA GLY A 206 53.19 -60.20 25.19
C GLY A 206 52.31 -59.61 24.09
N GLY A 207 51.78 -60.35 23.12
CA GLY A 207 51.16 -61.67 23.24
C GLY A 207 49.65 -61.50 23.40
N SER A 208 48.91 -61.46 22.29
CA SER A 208 47.60 -62.12 22.17
C SER A 208 47.18 -62.23 20.72
N SER A 209 47.08 -63.49 20.33
CA SER A 209 46.42 -64.05 19.17
C SER A 209 44.91 -63.91 19.29
N SER A 210 44.21 -63.78 18.16
CA SER A 210 42.84 -64.24 17.79
C SER A 210 42.33 -63.26 16.71
N ASP A 211 42.46 -63.56 15.42
CA ASP A 211 41.78 -64.57 14.60
C ASP A 211 40.27 -64.28 14.37
N GLN A 212 39.91 -64.37 13.08
CA GLN A 212 38.58 -64.45 12.45
C GLN A 212 37.60 -63.25 12.60
N GLY A 213 36.87 -62.83 11.56
CA GLY A 213 36.68 -63.42 10.25
C GLY A 213 35.76 -62.56 9.36
N ASN A 214 36.03 -62.64 8.06
CA ASN A 214 35.09 -62.72 6.94
C ASN A 214 33.60 -62.33 7.17
N GLN A 215 33.11 -61.32 6.46
CA GLN A 215 31.90 -61.50 5.66
C GLN A 215 31.78 -60.50 4.50
N SER A 216 31.68 -61.08 3.31
CA SER A 216 31.20 -60.47 2.07
C SER A 216 29.67 -60.38 2.05
N GLN A 217 29.10 -59.29 1.53
CA GLN A 217 27.95 -59.23 0.59
C GLN A 217 27.60 -57.74 0.34
N LYS A 218 27.75 -57.19 -0.87
CA LYS A 218 26.81 -57.23 -2.01
C LYS A 218 25.34 -57.06 -1.60
N ASP A 219 24.75 -55.90 -1.82
CA ASP A 219 23.83 -55.59 -2.96
C ASP A 219 23.37 -54.13 -2.84
N GLN A 220 23.58 -53.28 -3.85
CA GLN A 220 22.59 -52.85 -4.86
C GLN A 220 21.23 -52.41 -4.34
N GLY A 221 20.77 -51.25 -4.84
CA GLY A 221 19.34 -51.07 -5.11
C GLY A 221 18.76 -49.68 -4.84
N ASN A 222 18.94 -48.77 -5.80
CA ASN A 222 17.84 -48.08 -6.47
C ASN A 222 16.80 -47.31 -5.63
N LYS A 223 16.90 -45.97 -5.62
CA LYS A 223 15.76 -45.07 -5.86
C LYS A 223 16.25 -43.67 -6.22
#